data_AF-A0A5D0R006-F1
#
_entry.id   AF-A0A5D0R006-F1
#
_cell.length_a   1.000
_cell.length_b   1.000
_cell.length_c   1.000
_cell.angle_alpha   90.00
_cell.angle_beta   90.00
_cell.angle_gamma   90.00
#
_symmetry.space_group_name_H-M   'P 1'
#
loop_
_entity.id
_entity.type
_entity.pdbx_description
1 polymer ?
#
loop_
_entity_poly.entity_id
_entity_poly.type
_entity_poly.pdbx_seq_one_letter_code
_entity_poly.pdbx_strand_id
1 'polypeptide(L)'
;MQKLVAISFSFLVLFQSFNISFEDFSRFSVLLNHAEYHQEQYGDSFFEFLAEHYGDATFHPASSHKEHEDLPFKEHHQACVHSGIVFTLNAQEYLISHEPFVEIPINSHYQESISLFEKQAVFQPPKLA
;
A
#
# COMPACT_ATOMS: atom_id res chain seq x y z
N MET A 1 -7.63 -12.84 -11.92
CA MET A 1 -6.84 -12.06 -10.94
C MET A 1 -5.98 -10.99 -11.61
N GLN A 2 -4.99 -11.33 -12.45
CA GLN A 2 -4.12 -10.33 -13.11
C GLN A 2 -4.85 -9.21 -13.86
N LYS A 3 -5.93 -9.53 -14.61
CA LYS A 3 -6.71 -8.51 -15.33
C LYS A 3 -7.37 -7.48 -14.40
N LEU A 4 -7.92 -7.94 -13.28
CA LEU A 4 -8.53 -7.05 -12.28
C LEU A 4 -7.46 -6.19 -11.62
N VAL A 5 -6.30 -6.78 -11.27
CA VAL A 5 -5.16 -6.04 -10.72
C VAL A 5 -4.68 -4.95 -11.70
N ALA A 6 -4.56 -5.28 -13.00
CA ALA A 6 -4.17 -4.31 -14.02
C ALA A 6 -5.21 -3.19 -14.18
N ILE A 7 -6.51 -3.52 -14.21
CA ILE A 7 -7.59 -2.52 -14.28
C ILE A 7 -7.55 -1.59 -13.06
N SER A 8 -7.44 -2.14 -11.84
CA SER A 8 -7.34 -1.36 -10.62
C SER A 8 -6.11 -0.46 -10.61
N PHE A 9 -4.97 -0.96 -11.09
CA PHE A 9 -3.74 -0.18 -11.18
C PHE A 9 -3.86 0.97 -12.20
N SER A 10 -4.48 0.74 -13.35
CA SER A 10 -4.76 1.81 -14.32
C SER A 10 -5.63 2.91 -13.74
N PHE A 11 -6.66 2.56 -12.96
CA PHE A 11 -7.47 3.56 -12.25
C PHE A 11 -6.65 4.32 -11.21
N LEU A 12 -5.80 3.65 -10.44
CA LEU A 12 -4.92 4.32 -9.47
C LEU A 12 -3.98 5.34 -10.15
N VAL A 13 -3.35 4.95 -11.27
CA VAL A 13 -2.49 5.86 -12.05
C VAL A 13 -3.29 7.05 -12.61
N LEU A 14 -4.51 6.82 -13.10
CA LEU A 14 -5.40 7.90 -13.54
C LEU A 14 -5.73 8.87 -12.40
N PHE A 15 -6.15 8.37 -11.24
CA PHE A 15 -6.46 9.22 -10.09
C PHE A 15 -5.24 10.02 -9.61
N GLN A 16 -4.05 9.43 -9.68
CA GLN A 16 -2.82 10.11 -9.35
C GLN A 16 -2.51 11.27 -10.32
N SER A 17 -2.87 11.14 -11.61
CA SER A 17 -2.66 12.19 -12.61
C SER A 17 -3.48 13.46 -12.35
N PHE A 18 -4.57 13.38 -11.58
CA PHE A 18 -5.37 14.53 -11.17
C PHE A 18 -4.67 15.38 -10.10
N ASN A 19 -3.62 14.86 -9.45
CA ASN A 19 -2.82 15.58 -8.46
C ASN A 19 -3.65 16.19 -7.31
N ILE A 20 -4.69 15.48 -6.89
CA ILE A 20 -5.56 15.88 -5.78
C ILE A 20 -4.82 15.63 -4.46
N SER A 21 -4.57 16.69 -3.70
CA SER A 21 -3.96 16.64 -2.38
C SER A 21 -5.02 16.34 -1.29
N PHE A 22 -4.57 15.99 -0.09
CA PHE A 22 -5.48 15.81 1.05
C PHE A 22 -6.20 17.12 1.43
N GLU A 23 -5.57 18.26 1.21
CA GLU A 23 -6.16 19.58 1.45
C GLU A 23 -7.33 19.84 0.50
N ASP A 24 -7.23 19.39 -0.76
CA ASP A 24 -8.29 19.59 -1.76
C ASP A 24 -9.61 18.90 -1.38
N PHE A 25 -9.57 17.81 -0.60
CA PHE A 25 -10.79 17.17 -0.07
C PHE A 25 -11.64 18.13 0.77
N SER A 26 -11.01 18.99 1.56
CA SER A 26 -11.73 20.01 2.34
C SER A 26 -12.36 21.07 1.45
N ARG A 27 -11.72 21.40 0.33
CA ARG A 27 -12.15 22.42 -0.64
C ARG A 27 -13.31 21.94 -1.52
N PHE A 28 -13.42 20.63 -1.78
CA PHE A 28 -14.58 20.07 -2.49
C PHE A 28 -15.90 20.32 -1.76
N SER A 29 -15.90 20.34 -0.42
CA SER A 29 -17.13 20.63 0.33
C SER A 29 -17.62 22.06 0.08
N VAL A 30 -16.70 23.03 0.02
CA VAL A 30 -17.00 24.43 -0.30
C VAL A 30 -17.55 24.56 -1.73
N LEU A 31 -16.94 23.88 -2.70
CA LEU A 31 -17.42 23.85 -4.08
C LEU A 31 -18.87 23.33 -4.18
N LEU A 32 -19.15 22.19 -3.53
CA LEU A 32 -20.47 21.56 -3.60
C LEU A 32 -21.54 22.39 -2.91
N ASN A 33 -21.24 22.97 -1.73
CA ASN A 33 -22.18 23.86 -1.04
C ASN A 33 -22.52 25.09 -1.89
N HIS A 34 -21.53 25.65 -2.61
CA HIS A 34 -21.77 26.81 -3.47
C HIS A 34 -22.59 26.44 -4.72
N ALA A 35 -22.33 25.26 -5.30
CA ALA A 35 -23.14 24.76 -6.41
C ALA A 35 -24.59 24.46 -5.98
N GLU A 36 -24.80 23.94 -4.77
CA GLU A 36 -26.13 23.73 -4.19
C GLU A 36 -26.85 25.07 -3.96
N TYR A 37 -26.15 26.09 -3.45
CA TYR A 37 -26.70 27.44 -3.35
C TYR A 37 -27.17 27.99 -4.70
N HIS A 38 -26.35 27.82 -5.75
CA HIS A 38 -26.72 28.22 -7.12
C HIS A 38 -27.96 27.46 -7.63
N GLN A 39 -28.03 26.17 -7.37
CA GLN A 39 -29.19 25.34 -7.70
C GLN A 39 -30.47 25.84 -6.99
N GLU A 40 -30.36 26.25 -5.72
CA GLU A 40 -31.51 26.73 -4.93
C GLU A 40 -31.94 28.16 -5.28
N GLN A 41 -30.99 29.08 -5.49
CA GLN A 41 -31.29 30.50 -5.69
C GLN A 41 -31.50 30.88 -7.16
N TYR A 42 -30.72 30.29 -8.06
CA TYR A 42 -30.70 30.64 -9.48
C TYR A 42 -31.27 29.53 -10.37
N GLY A 43 -31.37 28.31 -9.84
CA GLY A 43 -31.91 27.15 -10.58
C GLY A 43 -30.86 26.45 -11.45
N ASP A 44 -29.60 26.84 -11.34
CA ASP A 44 -28.50 26.32 -12.16
C ASP A 44 -28.27 24.84 -11.88
N SER A 45 -28.06 24.06 -12.93
CA SER A 45 -27.51 22.73 -12.78
C SER A 45 -26.03 22.80 -12.37
N PHE A 46 -25.51 21.73 -11.76
CA PHE A 46 -24.09 21.63 -11.41
C PHE A 46 -23.14 21.90 -12.59
N PHE A 47 -23.50 21.47 -13.81
CA PHE A 47 -22.69 21.70 -15.00
C PHE A 47 -22.75 23.15 -15.48
N GLU A 48 -23.89 23.81 -15.38
CA GLU A 48 -24.01 25.24 -15.69
C GLU A 48 -23.19 26.07 -14.71
N PHE A 49 -23.28 25.75 -13.41
CA PHE A 49 -22.40 26.34 -12.38
C PHE A 49 -20.91 26.15 -12.72
N LEU A 50 -20.49 24.94 -13.07
CA LEU A 50 -19.09 24.68 -13.43
C LEU A 50 -18.67 25.48 -14.68
N ALA A 51 -19.54 25.54 -15.69
CA ALA A 51 -19.29 26.25 -16.93
C ALA A 51 -19.19 27.76 -16.73
N GLU A 52 -19.99 28.33 -15.84
CA GLU A 52 -19.95 29.75 -15.50
C GLU A 52 -18.72 30.12 -14.67
N HIS A 53 -18.34 29.28 -13.69
CA HIS A 53 -17.29 29.63 -12.72
C HIS A 53 -15.89 29.12 -13.08
N TYR A 54 -15.79 28.07 -13.88
CA TYR A 54 -14.55 27.39 -14.25
C TYR A 54 -14.41 27.15 -15.77
N GLY A 55 -15.43 27.50 -16.54
CA GLY A 55 -15.36 27.49 -18.00
C GLY A 55 -14.59 28.68 -18.55
N ASP A 56 -14.29 28.62 -19.84
CA ASP A 56 -13.61 29.72 -20.52
C ASP A 56 -14.54 30.93 -20.64
N ALA A 57 -14.08 32.07 -20.12
CA ALA A 57 -14.81 33.34 -20.08
C ALA A 57 -15.20 33.88 -21.46
N THR A 58 -14.63 33.35 -22.54
CA THR A 58 -15.03 33.67 -23.91
C THR A 58 -16.38 33.07 -24.32
N PHE A 59 -16.79 31.95 -23.70
CA PHE A 59 -18.03 31.24 -24.04
C PHE A 59 -19.13 31.47 -22.99
N HIS A 60 -18.75 31.71 -21.74
CA HIS A 60 -19.66 31.97 -20.63
C HIS A 60 -19.27 33.28 -19.95
N PRO A 61 -19.97 34.39 -20.27
CA PRO A 61 -19.74 35.65 -19.59
C PRO A 61 -20.03 35.45 -18.11
N ALA A 62 -19.04 35.71 -17.26
CA ALA A 62 -19.22 35.64 -15.81
C ALA A 62 -20.42 36.53 -15.42
N SER A 63 -21.41 35.94 -14.76
CA SER A 63 -22.49 36.72 -14.15
C SER A 63 -21.89 37.63 -13.07
N SER A 64 -22.43 38.84 -12.95
CA SER A 64 -21.86 39.89 -12.11
C SER A 64 -22.30 39.77 -10.63
N HIS A 65 -22.42 38.57 -10.08
CA HIS A 65 -22.77 38.43 -8.66
C HIS A 65 -21.52 38.60 -7.79
N LYS A 66 -21.69 39.29 -6.66
CA LYS A 66 -20.58 39.61 -5.74
C LYS A 66 -20.07 38.39 -4.96
N GLU A 67 -20.73 37.25 -5.08
CA GLU A 67 -20.50 36.06 -4.25
C GLU A 67 -19.46 35.10 -4.86
N HIS A 68 -18.91 35.40 -6.04
CA HIS A 68 -18.03 34.50 -6.82
C HIS A 68 -16.54 34.52 -6.44
N GLU A 69 -16.14 35.34 -5.46
CA GLU A 69 -14.73 35.61 -5.13
C GLU A 69 -14.07 34.46 -4.34
N ASP A 70 -14.80 33.73 -3.50
CA ASP A 70 -14.23 32.70 -2.59
C ASP A 70 -14.42 31.25 -3.10
N LEU A 71 -14.31 31.05 -4.42
CA LEU A 71 -14.44 29.71 -5.01
C LEU A 71 -13.11 28.95 -5.01
N PRO A 72 -13.09 27.68 -4.59
CA PRO A 72 -11.86 26.89 -4.53
C PRO A 72 -11.29 26.63 -5.92
N PHE A 73 -10.02 26.22 -6.02
CA PHE A 73 -9.37 25.84 -7.29
C PHE A 73 -9.20 26.95 -8.35
N LYS A 74 -9.55 28.21 -8.05
CA LYS A 74 -9.28 29.36 -8.93
C LYS A 74 -7.87 29.94 -8.79
N GLU A 75 -7.19 29.70 -7.67
CA GLU A 75 -5.85 30.26 -7.43
C GLU A 75 -4.73 29.51 -8.17
N HIS A 76 -3.84 30.26 -8.81
CA HIS A 76 -2.64 29.76 -9.51
C HIS A 76 -1.53 29.25 -8.56
N HIS A 77 -1.79 29.15 -7.25
CA HIS A 77 -0.82 28.78 -6.21
C HIS A 77 -0.71 27.27 -5.96
N GLN A 78 -1.07 26.43 -6.94
CA GLN A 78 -0.78 24.99 -6.91
C GLN A 78 0.73 24.67 -6.92
N ALA A 79 1.62 25.66 -7.02
CA ALA A 79 3.06 25.47 -7.08
C ALA A 79 3.72 25.06 -5.74
N CYS A 80 3.09 25.30 -4.58
CA CYS A 80 3.75 25.13 -3.28
C CYS A 80 3.37 23.87 -2.49
N VAL A 81 2.39 23.08 -2.91
CA VAL A 81 2.00 21.81 -2.26
C VAL A 81 2.15 20.64 -3.23
N HIS A 82 3.36 20.46 -3.76
CA HIS A 82 3.68 19.36 -4.69
C HIS A 82 4.08 18.06 -3.99
N SER A 83 3.44 17.71 -2.86
CA SER A 83 3.56 16.34 -2.33
C SER A 83 2.41 15.50 -2.87
N GLY A 84 2.44 15.21 -4.17
CA GLY A 84 1.55 14.21 -4.75
C GLY A 84 1.84 12.86 -4.10
N ILE A 85 0.80 12.13 -3.69
CA ILE A 85 0.98 10.79 -3.13
C ILE A 85 1.45 9.88 -4.27
N VAL A 86 2.69 9.39 -4.19
CA VAL A 86 3.27 8.51 -5.22
C VAL A 86 3.21 7.05 -4.79
N PHE A 87 2.38 6.27 -5.48
CA PHE A 87 2.35 4.82 -5.34
C PHE A 87 3.30 4.17 -6.35
N THR A 88 4.53 3.89 -5.94
CA THR A 88 5.51 3.16 -6.76
C THR A 88 5.52 1.69 -6.39
N LEU A 89 5.42 0.80 -7.38
CA LEU A 89 5.72 -0.63 -7.18
C LEU A 89 7.24 -0.82 -7.16
N ASN A 90 7.84 -0.79 -5.98
CA ASN A 90 9.23 -1.22 -5.82
C ASN A 90 9.25 -2.75 -5.73
N ALA A 91 9.72 -3.41 -6.78
CA ALA A 91 10.02 -4.83 -6.72
C ALA A 91 11.25 -5.02 -5.82
N GLN A 92 11.04 -5.57 -4.63
CA GLN A 92 12.14 -5.88 -3.72
C GLN A 92 12.53 -7.34 -3.90
N GLU A 93 13.70 -7.58 -4.48
CA GLU A 93 14.26 -8.92 -4.61
C GLU A 93 14.98 -9.28 -3.30
N TYR A 94 14.54 -10.36 -2.68
CA TYR A 94 15.18 -10.90 -1.48
C TYR A 94 16.00 -12.13 -1.87
N LEU A 95 17.31 -12.07 -1.64
CA LEU A 95 18.17 -13.23 -1.79
C LEU A 95 18.03 -14.10 -0.53
N ILE A 96 17.25 -15.17 -0.61
CA ILE A 96 17.13 -16.13 0.49
C ILE A 96 18.34 -17.07 0.40
N SER A 97 19.34 -16.84 1.24
CA SER A 97 20.44 -17.79 1.42
C SER A 97 19.90 -19.04 2.10
N HIS A 98 20.12 -20.21 1.49
CA HIS A 98 19.88 -21.49 2.15
C HIS A 98 21.20 -22.02 2.71
N GLU A 99 21.16 -22.61 3.89
CA GLU A 99 22.28 -23.40 4.39
C GLU A 99 22.46 -24.61 3.45
N PRO A 100 23.69 -24.88 2.96
CA PRO A 100 23.94 -26.08 2.17
C PRO A 100 23.71 -27.31 3.05
N PHE A 101 23.09 -28.34 2.48
CA PHE A 101 22.99 -29.64 3.14
C PHE A 101 24.39 -30.20 3.40
N VAL A 102 24.69 -30.51 4.66
CA VAL A 102 25.92 -31.20 5.06
C VAL A 102 25.56 -32.64 5.40
N GLU A 103 25.99 -33.57 4.55
CA GLU A 103 25.88 -35.00 4.84
C GLU A 103 26.83 -35.36 5.98
N ILE A 104 26.27 -35.85 7.10
CA ILE A 104 27.07 -36.31 8.24
C ILE A 104 27.34 -37.82 8.05
N PRO A 105 28.59 -38.25 7.81
CA PRO A 105 28.89 -39.67 7.70
C PRO A 105 28.63 -40.38 9.03
N ILE A 106 27.89 -41.50 8.97
CA ILE A 106 27.58 -42.32 10.15
C ILE A 106 28.84 -43.11 10.52
N ASN A 107 29.58 -42.63 11.52
CA ASN A 107 30.72 -43.35 12.12
C ASN A 107 30.27 -44.19 13.32
N SER A 108 29.27 -45.05 13.15
CA SER A 108 28.87 -45.98 14.21
C SER A 108 29.67 -47.28 14.11
N HIS A 109 30.71 -47.42 14.96
CA HIS A 109 31.35 -48.71 15.21
C HIS A 109 30.60 -49.42 16.35
N TYR A 110 29.71 -50.36 16.00
CA TYR A 110 29.12 -51.26 16.99
C TYR A 110 30.09 -52.41 17.25
N GLN A 111 30.73 -52.41 18.42
CA GLN A 111 31.50 -53.55 18.87
C GLN A 111 30.57 -54.43 19.71
N GLU A 112 30.33 -55.66 19.27
CA GLU A 112 29.46 -56.57 20.01
C GLU A 112 30.00 -56.79 21.43
N SER A 113 29.12 -56.61 22.42
CA SER A 113 29.41 -56.94 23.81
C SER A 113 29.60 -58.44 23.94
N ILE A 114 30.84 -58.91 24.06
CA ILE A 114 31.11 -60.30 24.42
C ILE A 114 30.72 -60.53 25.89
N SER A 115 29.73 -61.38 26.12
CA SER A 115 29.44 -61.91 27.46
C SER A 115 30.13 -63.26 27.62
N LEU A 116 30.94 -63.41 28.66
CA LEU A 116 31.46 -64.70 29.05
C LEU A 116 30.33 -65.45 29.78
N PHE A 117 29.90 -66.57 29.21
CA PHE A 117 28.92 -67.46 29.85
C PHE A 117 29.47 -68.03 31.17
N GLU A 118 30.78 -68.24 31.24
CA GLU A 118 31.44 -68.82 32.40
C GLU A 118 31.81 -67.74 33.42
N LYS A 119 31.35 -67.92 34.66
CA LYS A 119 31.73 -67.04 35.79
C LYS A 119 33.23 -67.19 36.07
N GLN A 120 33.96 -66.09 35.95
CA GLN A 120 35.38 -66.06 36.30
C GLN A 120 35.60 -66.50 37.76
N ALA A 121 36.56 -67.40 37.98
CA ALA A 121 36.86 -68.01 39.27
C ALA A 121 37.33 -67.01 40.35
N VAL A 122 37.66 -65.77 39.95
CA VAL A 122 38.27 -64.73 40.81
C VAL A 122 37.33 -64.24 41.91
N PHE A 123 36.00 -64.36 41.73
CA PHE A 123 35.00 -63.87 42.71
C PHE A 123 34.26 -65.00 43.46
N GLN A 124 34.89 -66.17 43.66
CA GLN A 124 34.34 -67.17 44.56
C GLN A 124 34.90 -66.98 45.98
N PRO A 125 34.05 -67.02 47.03
CA PRO A 125 34.54 -66.96 48.41
C PRO A 125 35.47 -68.16 48.70
N PRO A 126 36.46 -68.01 49.59
CA PRO A 126 37.37 -69.09 49.96
C PRO A 126 36.58 -70.31 50.45
N LYS A 127 36.87 -71.49 49.88
CA LYS A 127 36.12 -72.72 50.21
C LYS A 127 36.55 -73.36 51.53
N LEU A 128 37.67 -72.93 52.12
CA LEU A 128 38.20 -73.42 53.38
C LEU A 128 38.83 -72.25 54.15
N ALA A 129 38.66 -72.26 55.48
CA ALA A 129 39.33 -71.36 56.42
C ALA A 129 40.66 -71.95 56.87
#